data_AF-A0A6J7IB76-F1
#
_entry.id   AF-A0A6J7IB76-F1
#
_cell.length_a   1.000
_cell.length_b   1.000
_cell.length_c   1.000
_cell.angle_alpha   90.00
_cell.angle_beta   90.00
_cell.angle_gamma   90.00
#
_symmetry.space_group_name_H-M   'P 1'
#
loop_
_entity.id
_entity.type
_entity.pdbx_description
1 polymer ?
#
loop_
_entity_poly.entity_id
_entity_poly.type
_entity_poly.pdbx_seq_one_letter_code
_entity_poly.pdbx_strand_id
1 'polypeptide(L)'
;MTDHVEFIDTTMRDGQQSLWGMRMQGRHQLALADDIDRVGYSVVDMVVSNVFEAQVRFGKEDPWQNLDHVRAAMPNSKLRAGMRSFALVGFSKNPDSLVELWVRTLAKHGVGSYWLVDCLFDMAKMQWIADIVHDTGSDVVPCLMYANSPVHTDEYIANIVRQMASFKNVDSIMFADEAGVLRPEGARTLLPALVDAAGDVPLEMHCHNTTGLAPLNYLIAIEAGVRILHTASRPLANGPSLPSIEGMLDNLKHTGHSHQLRTAPLTRIAETLTYIAGMEDRPLGVPSEYREFTYKHQLPGGMTGTLLAQLSQYGMSDRLEEVLEEAAVVRTEVGYPPSATPFSQLIGIQAVLNVVTGERYKIVPDEMILYALGHLGTPAAPFDQDALDSILSSPRGKDFISWEQPQPSLKELRHEYGENLSDEELILRAVMPKEDVDAALGNGPANMEIAPPPGTRAAAIAKDIIERSTANFVQVQQPGLNMTLKRGCL
;
A
#
# COMPACT_ATOMS: atom_id res chain seq x y z
N MET A 1 -12.59 -13.79 28.24
CA MET A 1 -13.14 -14.63 27.16
C MET A 1 -12.00 -14.87 26.19
N THR A 2 -11.87 -16.06 25.60
CA THR A 2 -10.81 -16.33 24.61
C THR A 2 -11.38 -16.05 23.23
N ASP A 3 -11.14 -14.85 22.72
CA ASP A 3 -11.49 -14.51 21.35
C ASP A 3 -10.52 -15.16 20.35
N HIS A 4 -11.02 -15.48 19.15
CA HIS A 4 -10.21 -15.94 18.02
C HIS A 4 -9.88 -14.76 17.11
N VAL A 5 -8.60 -14.56 16.80
CA VAL A 5 -8.13 -13.44 15.98
C VAL A 5 -7.50 -13.99 14.70
N GLU A 6 -7.96 -13.46 13.57
CA GLU A 6 -7.40 -13.70 12.26
C GLU A 6 -6.42 -12.58 11.88
N PHE A 7 -5.46 -12.92 11.02
CA PHE A 7 -4.49 -11.98 10.52
C PHE A 7 -4.46 -11.94 9.01
N ILE A 8 -4.20 -10.75 8.47
CA ILE A 8 -3.89 -10.52 7.07
C ILE A 8 -2.41 -10.13 6.99
N ASP A 9 -1.67 -10.81 6.11
CA ASP A 9 -0.29 -10.44 5.82
C ASP A 9 -0.25 -9.29 4.82
N THR A 10 0.53 -8.26 5.15
CA THR A 10 0.78 -7.11 4.27
C THR A 10 2.28 -6.97 3.92
N THR A 11 3.08 -8.01 4.16
CA THR A 11 4.55 -7.96 4.07
C THR A 11 5.01 -7.57 2.66
N MET A 12 4.41 -8.20 1.63
CA MET A 12 4.77 -7.97 0.23
C MET A 12 4.06 -6.76 -0.41
N ARG A 13 3.15 -6.09 0.31
CA ARG A 13 2.54 -4.81 -0.11
C ARG A 13 3.04 -3.68 0.76
N ASP A 14 2.41 -3.49 1.92
CA ASP A 14 2.62 -2.30 2.73
C ASP A 14 3.93 -2.32 3.51
N GLY A 15 4.40 -3.51 3.91
CA GLY A 15 5.71 -3.68 4.55
C GLY A 15 6.83 -3.09 3.68
N GLN A 16 6.93 -3.55 2.44
CA GLN A 16 7.91 -3.02 1.49
C GLN A 16 7.60 -1.59 1.02
N GLN A 17 6.33 -1.18 0.95
CA GLN A 17 5.97 0.20 0.61
C GLN A 17 6.54 1.16 1.64
N SER A 18 6.32 0.84 2.91
CA SER A 18 6.66 1.65 4.07
C SER A 18 8.18 1.77 4.28
N LEU A 19 8.94 0.69 4.03
CA LEU A 19 10.38 0.66 4.35
C LEU A 19 11.28 0.70 3.11
N TRP A 20 10.87 0.08 2.01
CA TRP A 20 11.71 -0.09 0.81
C TRP A 20 11.21 0.69 -0.40
N GLY A 21 10.14 1.50 -0.26
CA GLY A 21 9.60 2.33 -1.33
C GLY A 21 9.12 1.52 -2.54
N MET A 22 8.45 0.39 -2.28
CA MET A 22 7.92 -0.54 -3.31
C MET A 22 8.97 -1.24 -4.18
N ARG A 23 10.23 -1.29 -3.76
CA ARG A 23 11.32 -1.80 -4.59
C ARG A 23 11.58 -3.30 -4.48
N MET A 24 10.66 -4.07 -3.91
CA MET A 24 10.74 -5.53 -3.94
C MET A 24 10.48 -6.03 -5.37
N GLN A 25 11.47 -6.70 -5.95
CA GLN A 25 11.39 -7.35 -7.27
C GLN A 25 10.57 -8.65 -7.22
N GLY A 26 10.10 -9.12 -8.37
CA GLY A 26 9.30 -10.36 -8.47
C GLY A 26 10.01 -11.58 -7.88
N ARG A 27 11.34 -11.67 -8.04
CA ARG A 27 12.15 -12.74 -7.46
C ARG A 27 12.12 -12.78 -5.92
N HIS A 28 12.11 -11.60 -5.28
CA HIS A 28 12.02 -11.50 -3.83
C HIS A 28 10.64 -11.94 -3.34
N GLN A 29 9.57 -11.53 -4.04
CA GLN A 29 8.21 -11.96 -3.74
C GLN A 29 8.08 -13.48 -3.86
N LEU A 30 8.59 -14.07 -4.95
CA LEU A 30 8.55 -15.52 -5.13
C LEU A 30 9.32 -16.28 -4.04
N ALA A 31 10.46 -15.76 -3.60
CA ALA A 31 11.25 -16.40 -2.54
C ALA A 31 10.55 -16.43 -1.17
N LEU A 32 9.54 -15.58 -0.96
CA LEU A 32 8.74 -15.54 0.26
C LEU A 32 7.42 -16.31 0.11
N ALA A 33 6.93 -16.49 -1.10
CA ALA A 33 5.58 -16.94 -1.43
C ALA A 33 5.16 -18.26 -0.75
N ASP A 34 5.94 -19.34 -0.92
CA ASP A 34 5.61 -20.67 -0.33
C ASP A 34 5.61 -20.62 1.20
N ASP A 35 6.54 -19.88 1.81
CA ASP A 35 6.59 -19.75 3.26
C ASP A 35 5.41 -18.94 3.80
N ILE A 36 5.02 -17.84 3.13
CA ILE A 36 3.84 -17.03 3.48
C ILE A 36 2.56 -17.89 3.36
N ASP A 37 2.40 -18.64 2.27
CA ASP A 37 1.26 -19.54 2.07
C ASP A 37 1.16 -20.62 3.18
N ARG A 38 2.30 -21.14 3.63
CA ARG A 38 2.36 -22.12 4.73
C ARG A 38 2.01 -21.57 6.11
N VAL A 39 2.12 -20.26 6.34
CA VAL A 39 1.70 -19.64 7.61
C VAL A 39 0.22 -19.89 7.86
N GLY A 40 -0.60 -19.93 6.81
CA GLY A 40 -2.05 -20.15 6.90
C GLY A 40 -2.86 -18.88 7.09
N TYR A 41 -2.42 -17.77 6.49
CA TYR A 41 -3.26 -16.58 6.36
C TYR A 41 -4.43 -16.86 5.41
N SER A 42 -5.64 -16.44 5.77
CA SER A 42 -6.81 -16.52 4.89
C SER A 42 -6.63 -15.62 3.66
N VAL A 43 -6.01 -14.44 3.88
CA VAL A 43 -5.78 -13.40 2.88
C VAL A 43 -4.35 -12.88 2.98
N VAL A 44 -3.73 -12.64 1.83
CA VAL A 44 -2.43 -11.95 1.71
C VAL A 44 -2.61 -10.74 0.80
N ASP A 45 -2.45 -9.56 1.39
CA ASP A 45 -2.47 -8.27 0.68
C ASP A 45 -1.11 -8.02 0.04
N MET A 46 -1.06 -8.15 -1.28
CA MET A 46 0.19 -8.05 -2.05
C MET A 46 0.06 -7.21 -3.33
N VAL A 47 -1.15 -7.05 -3.87
CA VAL A 47 -1.35 -6.47 -5.20
C VAL A 47 -1.82 -5.02 -5.10
N VAL A 48 -1.03 -4.08 -5.60
CA VAL A 48 -1.50 -2.71 -5.86
C VAL A 48 -0.87 -2.20 -7.14
N SER A 49 -1.51 -1.23 -7.79
CA SER A 49 -0.99 -0.61 -9.00
C SER A 49 0.43 -0.05 -8.84
N ASN A 50 0.80 0.45 -7.66
CA ASN A 50 2.15 0.93 -7.37
C ASN A 50 3.22 -0.19 -7.35
N VAL A 51 2.83 -1.44 -7.03
CA VAL A 51 3.75 -2.59 -7.17
C VAL A 51 4.01 -2.86 -8.64
N PHE A 52 2.96 -2.80 -9.48
CA PHE A 52 3.09 -2.93 -10.94
C PHE A 52 3.99 -1.83 -11.51
N GLU A 53 3.77 -0.58 -11.10
CA GLU A 53 4.61 0.54 -11.50
C GLU A 53 6.08 0.31 -11.13
N ALA A 54 6.34 -0.14 -9.91
CA ALA A 54 7.71 -0.36 -9.46
C ALA A 54 8.40 -1.50 -10.22
N GLN A 55 7.69 -2.59 -10.50
CA GLN A 55 8.22 -3.71 -11.29
C GLN A 55 8.52 -3.30 -12.73
N VAL A 56 7.62 -2.55 -13.37
CA VAL A 56 7.84 -2.06 -14.75
C VAL A 56 8.95 -1.00 -14.80
N ARG A 57 8.88 0.04 -13.96
CA ARG A 57 9.82 1.17 -14.04
C ARG A 57 11.22 0.81 -13.53
N PHE A 58 11.31 0.11 -12.41
CA PHE A 58 12.57 -0.12 -11.71
C PHE A 58 13.07 -1.56 -11.83
N GLY A 59 12.17 -2.54 -11.80
CA GLY A 59 12.51 -3.94 -12.03
C GLY A 59 12.82 -4.23 -13.49
N LYS A 60 12.14 -3.53 -14.42
CA LYS A 60 12.09 -3.89 -15.85
C LYS A 60 11.59 -5.32 -16.04
N GLU A 61 10.54 -5.67 -15.28
CA GLU A 61 9.92 -6.99 -15.21
C GLU A 61 8.44 -6.91 -15.62
N ASP A 62 7.94 -7.93 -16.30
CA ASP A 62 6.51 -8.10 -16.58
C ASP A 62 5.74 -8.40 -15.28
N PRO A 63 4.91 -7.47 -14.79
CA PRO A 63 4.24 -7.63 -13.51
C PRO A 63 3.10 -8.65 -13.54
N TRP A 64 2.51 -8.91 -14.71
CA TRP A 64 1.43 -9.89 -14.85
C TRP A 64 1.99 -11.31 -14.70
N GLN A 65 3.11 -11.60 -15.37
CA GLN A 65 3.78 -12.89 -15.23
C GLN A 65 4.37 -13.09 -13.83
N ASN A 66 4.88 -12.02 -13.21
CA ASN A 66 5.30 -12.08 -11.80
C ASN A 66 4.14 -12.45 -10.87
N LEU A 67 2.96 -11.82 -11.06
CA LEU A 67 1.76 -12.14 -10.31
C LEU A 67 1.34 -13.60 -10.50
N ASP A 68 1.35 -14.12 -11.73
CA ASP A 68 1.04 -15.52 -12.01
C ASP A 68 1.98 -16.49 -11.29
N HIS A 69 3.28 -16.19 -11.27
CA HIS A 69 4.26 -17.01 -10.56
C HIS A 69 4.05 -17.01 -9.05
N VAL A 70 3.80 -15.85 -8.45
CA VAL A 70 3.52 -15.76 -7.01
C VAL A 70 2.19 -16.45 -6.68
N ARG A 71 1.15 -16.24 -7.50
CA ARG A 71 -0.14 -16.93 -7.34
C ARG A 71 0.05 -18.45 -7.39
N ALA A 72 0.83 -18.97 -8.33
CA ALA A 72 1.12 -20.40 -8.43
C ALA A 72 1.86 -20.95 -7.20
N ALA A 73 2.72 -20.14 -6.58
CA ALA A 73 3.46 -20.50 -5.36
C ALA A 73 2.62 -20.36 -4.07
N MET A 74 1.46 -19.72 -4.12
CA MET A 74 0.57 -19.49 -2.97
C MET A 74 -0.82 -20.11 -3.13
N PRO A 75 -0.95 -21.42 -3.42
CA PRO A 75 -2.23 -22.02 -3.80
C PRO A 75 -3.33 -21.93 -2.72
N ASN A 76 -2.96 -21.83 -1.44
CA ASN A 76 -3.89 -21.90 -0.31
C ASN A 76 -4.38 -20.53 0.17
N SER A 77 -3.60 -19.47 -0.04
CA SER A 77 -3.97 -18.11 0.35
C SER A 77 -4.77 -17.39 -0.73
N LYS A 78 -5.76 -16.58 -0.33
CA LYS A 78 -6.44 -15.64 -1.21
C LYS A 78 -5.56 -14.39 -1.38
N LEU A 79 -5.21 -14.05 -2.62
CA LEU A 79 -4.49 -12.81 -2.89
C LEU A 79 -5.47 -11.63 -2.90
N ARG A 80 -5.11 -10.56 -2.18
CA ARG A 80 -5.88 -9.32 -2.13
C ARG A 80 -5.18 -8.22 -2.92
N ALA A 81 -5.99 -7.44 -3.63
CA ALA A 81 -5.59 -6.21 -4.28
C ALA A 81 -6.14 -4.96 -3.58
N GLY A 82 -5.39 -3.87 -3.65
CA GLY A 82 -5.88 -2.54 -3.31
C GLY A 82 -6.32 -1.75 -4.53
N MET A 83 -7.45 -1.06 -4.39
CA MET A 83 -8.04 -0.28 -5.46
C MET A 83 -8.46 1.10 -4.95
N ARG A 84 -7.90 2.15 -5.54
CA ARG A 84 -8.39 3.51 -5.35
C ARG A 84 -9.57 3.76 -6.28
N SER A 85 -10.56 4.50 -5.81
CA SER A 85 -11.77 4.84 -6.55
C SER A 85 -11.52 5.57 -7.88
N PHE A 86 -10.44 6.35 -7.94
CA PHE A 86 -10.21 7.30 -9.03
C PHE A 86 -8.91 7.06 -9.81
N ALA A 87 -7.90 6.37 -9.27
CA ALA A 87 -6.58 6.24 -9.90
C ALA A 87 -5.97 4.84 -9.79
N LEU A 88 -5.45 4.35 -10.91
CA LEU A 88 -4.60 3.17 -11.02
C LEU A 88 -3.17 3.53 -10.67
N VAL A 89 -2.32 3.89 -11.64
CA VAL A 89 -0.92 4.31 -11.41
C VAL A 89 -0.84 5.83 -11.44
N GLY A 90 -0.06 6.41 -10.52
CA GLY A 90 0.08 7.86 -10.37
C GLY A 90 -1.09 8.52 -9.63
N PHE A 91 -1.31 9.81 -9.89
CA PHE A 91 -2.27 10.65 -9.17
C PHE A 91 -3.43 11.14 -10.04
N SER A 92 -3.29 11.05 -11.36
CA SER A 92 -4.33 11.45 -12.30
C SER A 92 -5.50 10.48 -12.25
N LYS A 93 -6.72 11.01 -12.40
CA LYS A 93 -7.90 10.16 -12.49
C LYS A 93 -7.89 9.35 -13.78
N ASN A 94 -8.11 8.05 -13.69
CA ASN A 94 -8.24 7.16 -14.85
C ASN A 94 -9.70 7.04 -15.29
N PRO A 95 -9.96 6.76 -16.59
CA PRO A 95 -11.32 6.56 -17.06
C PRO A 95 -11.92 5.27 -16.52
N ASP A 96 -13.24 5.27 -16.40
CA ASP A 96 -14.00 4.18 -15.80
C ASP A 96 -13.83 2.87 -16.56
N SER A 97 -13.73 2.95 -17.88
CA SER A 97 -13.47 1.82 -18.76
C SER A 97 -12.14 1.10 -18.44
N LEU A 98 -11.12 1.85 -18.02
CA LEU A 98 -9.81 1.30 -17.66
C LEU A 98 -9.81 0.75 -16.23
N VAL A 99 -10.56 1.37 -15.31
CA VAL A 99 -10.78 0.86 -13.96
C VAL A 99 -11.48 -0.50 -13.99
N GLU A 100 -12.55 -0.64 -14.77
CA GLU A 100 -13.24 -1.93 -14.92
C GLU A 100 -12.31 -2.98 -15.53
N LEU A 101 -11.58 -2.63 -16.60
CA LEU A 101 -10.62 -3.53 -17.25
C LEU A 101 -9.55 -4.01 -16.25
N TRP A 102 -9.03 -3.11 -15.42
CA TRP A 102 -8.04 -3.42 -14.38
C TRP A 102 -8.56 -4.47 -13.39
N VAL A 103 -9.74 -4.26 -12.82
CA VAL A 103 -10.33 -5.18 -11.83
C VAL A 103 -10.53 -6.57 -12.45
N ARG A 104 -11.14 -6.63 -13.65
CA ARG A 104 -11.40 -7.91 -14.33
C ARG A 104 -10.11 -8.63 -14.73
N THR A 105 -9.08 -7.90 -15.14
CA THR A 105 -7.78 -8.49 -15.49
C THR A 105 -7.08 -9.02 -14.25
N LEU A 106 -7.06 -8.30 -13.13
CA LEU A 106 -6.53 -8.82 -11.86
C LEU A 106 -7.24 -10.12 -11.42
N ALA A 107 -8.56 -10.18 -11.54
CA ALA A 107 -9.33 -11.38 -11.19
C ALA A 107 -8.96 -12.58 -12.08
N LYS A 108 -8.75 -12.35 -13.40
CA LYS A 108 -8.24 -13.36 -14.33
C LYS A 108 -6.88 -13.94 -13.90
N HIS A 109 -6.03 -13.12 -13.27
CA HIS A 109 -4.72 -13.52 -12.73
C HIS A 109 -4.78 -14.07 -11.28
N GLY A 110 -5.99 -14.36 -10.77
CA GLY A 110 -6.19 -15.08 -9.51
C GLY A 110 -6.22 -14.21 -8.25
N VAL A 111 -6.36 -12.88 -8.39
CA VAL A 111 -6.77 -12.01 -7.28
C VAL A 111 -8.21 -12.33 -6.92
N GLY A 112 -8.49 -12.51 -5.62
CA GLY A 112 -9.81 -12.93 -5.13
C GLY A 112 -10.42 -12.03 -4.07
N SER A 113 -9.77 -10.92 -3.71
CA SER A 113 -10.26 -9.97 -2.71
C SER A 113 -9.77 -8.57 -3.06
N TYR A 114 -10.58 -7.54 -2.82
CA TYR A 114 -10.25 -6.16 -3.14
C TYR A 114 -10.59 -5.23 -2.00
N TRP A 115 -9.60 -4.52 -1.47
CA TRP A 115 -9.88 -3.38 -0.61
C TRP A 115 -10.07 -2.11 -1.44
N LEU A 116 -11.20 -1.42 -1.23
CA LEU A 116 -11.65 -0.28 -2.03
C LEU A 116 -11.51 1.00 -1.22
N VAL A 117 -10.79 1.99 -1.71
CA VAL A 117 -10.59 3.25 -0.99
C VAL A 117 -10.94 4.48 -1.83
N ASP A 118 -11.60 5.42 -1.18
CA ASP A 118 -11.62 6.84 -1.56
C ASP A 118 -11.34 7.65 -0.30
N CYS A 119 -10.31 8.50 -0.30
CA CYS A 119 -9.95 9.27 0.90
C CYS A 119 -10.96 10.39 1.22
N LEU A 120 -11.82 10.77 0.28
CA LEU A 120 -12.92 11.72 0.46
C LEU A 120 -14.29 11.04 0.34
N PHE A 121 -14.31 9.71 0.36
CA PHE A 121 -15.52 8.89 0.48
C PHE A 121 -16.54 9.09 -0.65
N ASP A 122 -16.11 9.07 -1.92
CA ASP A 122 -17.03 8.91 -3.06
C ASP A 122 -17.71 7.52 -3.02
N MET A 123 -18.77 7.43 -2.22
CA MET A 123 -19.50 6.19 -1.96
C MET A 123 -20.14 5.61 -3.21
N ALA A 124 -20.60 6.47 -4.12
CA ALA A 124 -21.22 6.03 -5.37
C ALA A 124 -20.17 5.34 -6.26
N LYS A 125 -18.97 5.93 -6.37
CA LYS A 125 -17.87 5.33 -7.10
C LYS A 125 -17.39 4.04 -6.47
N MET A 126 -17.25 4.01 -5.14
CA MET A 126 -16.85 2.81 -4.40
C MET A 126 -17.85 1.67 -4.56
N GLN A 127 -19.17 1.94 -4.47
CA GLN A 127 -20.20 0.94 -4.73
C GLN A 127 -20.15 0.41 -6.17
N TRP A 128 -19.92 1.28 -7.16
CA TRP A 128 -19.79 0.83 -8.56
C TRP A 128 -18.60 -0.11 -8.76
N ILE A 129 -17.46 0.17 -8.11
CA ILE A 129 -16.31 -0.76 -8.14
C ILE A 129 -16.62 -2.05 -7.38
N ALA A 130 -17.32 -1.96 -6.24
CA ALA A 130 -17.76 -3.13 -5.48
C ALA A 130 -18.62 -4.07 -6.33
N ASP A 131 -19.55 -3.53 -7.13
CA ASP A 131 -20.38 -4.32 -8.03
C ASP A 131 -19.52 -5.06 -9.08
N ILE A 132 -18.52 -4.39 -9.67
CA ILE A 132 -17.59 -5.01 -10.64
C ILE A 132 -16.75 -6.11 -9.98
N VAL A 133 -16.24 -5.86 -8.78
CA VAL A 133 -15.45 -6.85 -8.01
C VAL A 133 -16.31 -8.06 -7.71
N HIS A 134 -17.53 -7.86 -7.23
CA HIS A 134 -18.46 -8.95 -6.94
C HIS A 134 -18.79 -9.78 -8.19
N ASP A 135 -19.00 -9.13 -9.35
CA ASP A 135 -19.24 -9.81 -10.63
C ASP A 135 -18.08 -10.74 -11.06
N THR A 136 -16.87 -10.52 -10.53
CA THR A 136 -15.71 -11.41 -10.77
C THR A 136 -15.67 -12.63 -9.84
N GLY A 137 -16.56 -12.69 -8.85
CA GLY A 137 -16.57 -13.70 -7.80
C GLY A 137 -15.55 -13.44 -6.68
N SER A 138 -15.10 -12.19 -6.53
CA SER A 138 -14.09 -11.77 -5.55
C SER A 138 -14.70 -11.05 -4.35
N ASP A 139 -14.00 -11.07 -3.22
CA ASP A 139 -14.44 -10.40 -2.00
C ASP A 139 -14.34 -8.88 -2.12
N VAL A 140 -15.34 -8.17 -1.59
CA VAL A 140 -15.40 -6.70 -1.54
C VAL A 140 -15.12 -6.23 -0.12
N VAL A 141 -14.09 -5.38 0.03
CA VAL A 141 -13.68 -4.81 1.31
C VAL A 141 -13.61 -3.27 1.23
N PRO A 142 -14.70 -2.53 1.47
CA PRO A 142 -14.63 -1.08 1.55
C PRO A 142 -13.69 -0.64 2.67
N CYS A 143 -12.84 0.34 2.39
CA CYS A 143 -11.80 0.82 3.30
C CYS A 143 -12.05 2.28 3.70
N LEU A 144 -12.11 2.50 5.01
CA LEU A 144 -12.18 3.79 5.66
C LEU A 144 -10.75 4.25 6.01
N MET A 145 -10.33 5.35 5.39
CA MET A 145 -9.08 6.03 5.72
C MET A 145 -9.29 6.99 6.90
N TYR A 146 -8.72 6.66 8.05
CA TYR A 146 -8.78 7.45 9.27
C TYR A 146 -7.94 8.72 9.17
N ALA A 147 -8.48 9.79 9.76
CA ALA A 147 -7.82 11.06 9.90
C ALA A 147 -8.12 11.61 11.29
N ASN A 148 -7.10 12.15 11.97
CA ASN A 148 -7.33 12.82 13.24
C ASN A 148 -7.51 14.33 12.99
N SER A 149 -8.70 14.88 13.20
CA SER A 149 -8.92 16.34 13.14
C SER A 149 -10.21 16.74 13.85
N PRO A 150 -10.45 18.05 14.08
CA PRO A 150 -11.67 18.54 14.71
C PRO A 150 -12.98 18.16 14.00
N VAL A 151 -12.94 17.80 12.71
CA VAL A 151 -14.13 17.44 11.93
C VAL A 151 -14.37 15.93 11.83
N HIS A 152 -13.37 15.11 12.10
CA HIS A 152 -13.47 13.64 12.05
C HIS A 152 -13.86 13.10 13.44
N THR A 153 -15.11 13.31 13.83
CA THR A 153 -15.65 12.79 15.10
C THR A 153 -15.98 11.31 15.00
N ASP A 154 -16.12 10.63 16.14
CA ASP A 154 -16.56 9.22 16.18
C ASP A 154 -17.89 9.02 15.44
N GLU A 155 -18.84 9.96 15.57
CA GLU A 155 -20.11 9.91 14.85
C GLU A 155 -19.94 10.05 13.34
N TYR A 156 -19.07 10.96 12.89
CA TYR A 156 -18.76 11.15 11.48
C TYR A 156 -18.17 9.87 10.88
N ILE A 157 -17.18 9.28 11.56
CA ILE A 157 -16.48 8.08 11.12
C ILE A 157 -17.42 6.86 11.15
N ALA A 158 -18.22 6.70 12.21
CA ALA A 158 -19.24 5.65 12.29
C ALA A 158 -20.31 5.80 11.19
N ASN A 159 -20.65 7.02 10.79
CA ASN A 159 -21.56 7.25 9.66
C ASN A 159 -20.98 6.78 8.31
N ILE A 160 -19.66 6.91 8.12
CA ILE A 160 -18.98 6.36 6.94
C ILE A 160 -19.04 4.84 6.95
N VAL A 161 -18.76 4.20 8.09
CA VAL A 161 -18.87 2.74 8.23
C VAL A 161 -20.30 2.26 7.97
N ARG A 162 -21.33 2.95 8.50
CA ARG A 162 -22.74 2.61 8.20
C ARG A 162 -23.07 2.66 6.70
N GLN A 163 -22.50 3.63 5.97
CA GLN A 163 -22.69 3.72 4.52
C GLN A 163 -21.98 2.57 3.80
N MET A 164 -20.74 2.26 4.17
CA MET A 164 -20.00 1.12 3.62
C MET A 164 -20.69 -0.21 3.90
N ALA A 165 -21.22 -0.41 5.11
CA ALA A 165 -22.00 -1.60 5.49
C ALA A 165 -23.32 -1.72 4.71
N SER A 166 -23.84 -0.61 4.18
CA SER A 166 -25.04 -0.61 3.33
C SER A 166 -24.76 -0.98 1.88
N PHE A 167 -23.48 -1.10 1.50
CA PHE A 167 -23.15 -1.53 0.16
C PHE A 167 -23.63 -2.96 -0.09
N LYS A 168 -23.92 -3.27 -1.35
CA LYS A 168 -24.22 -4.66 -1.73
C LYS A 168 -22.95 -5.50 -1.69
N ASN A 169 -23.09 -6.75 -1.24
CA ASN A 169 -22.06 -7.79 -1.34
C ASN A 169 -20.73 -7.43 -0.65
N VAL A 170 -20.78 -6.84 0.54
CA VAL A 170 -19.59 -6.56 1.35
C VAL A 170 -19.22 -7.78 2.19
N ASP A 171 -17.96 -8.19 2.12
CA ASP A 171 -17.41 -9.31 2.89
C ASP A 171 -16.81 -8.87 4.22
N SER A 172 -16.22 -7.67 4.26
CA SER A 172 -15.71 -7.02 5.47
C SER A 172 -15.51 -5.52 5.23
N ILE A 173 -15.31 -4.74 6.30
CA ILE A 173 -14.94 -3.32 6.21
C ILE A 173 -13.57 -3.14 6.84
N MET A 174 -12.67 -2.46 6.16
CA MET A 174 -11.33 -2.15 6.65
C MET A 174 -11.30 -0.76 7.28
N PHE A 175 -10.91 -0.67 8.55
CA PHE A 175 -10.53 0.59 9.19
C PHE A 175 -9.02 0.76 9.10
N ALA A 176 -8.56 1.82 8.41
CA ALA A 176 -7.16 2.07 8.10
C ALA A 176 -6.63 3.37 8.74
N ASP A 177 -5.63 3.26 9.60
CA ASP A 177 -4.84 4.38 10.15
C ASP A 177 -3.43 4.37 9.53
N GLU A 178 -3.34 4.88 8.30
CA GLU A 178 -2.11 4.96 7.49
C GLU A 178 -1.06 5.90 8.11
N ALA A 179 -1.51 6.95 8.80
CA ALA A 179 -0.62 7.90 9.45
C ALA A 179 -0.08 7.36 10.79
N GLY A 180 -0.76 6.38 11.41
CA GLY A 180 -0.42 5.84 12.72
C GLY A 180 -0.73 6.80 13.86
N VAL A 181 -1.87 7.51 13.76
CA VAL A 181 -2.27 8.63 14.63
C VAL A 181 -3.56 8.39 15.41
N LEU A 182 -4.06 7.16 15.42
CA LEU A 182 -5.10 6.76 16.38
C LEU A 182 -4.49 6.69 17.78
N ARG A 183 -5.05 7.47 18.71
CA ARG A 183 -4.65 7.44 20.12
C ARG A 183 -5.42 6.33 20.86
N PRO A 184 -4.80 5.64 21.84
CA PRO A 184 -5.50 4.67 22.67
C PRO A 184 -6.77 5.21 23.34
N GLU A 185 -6.76 6.48 23.77
CA GLU A 185 -7.94 7.12 24.38
C GLU A 185 -9.10 7.25 23.38
N GLY A 186 -8.80 7.65 22.14
CA GLY A 186 -9.79 7.72 21.06
C GLY A 186 -10.21 6.35 20.55
N ALA A 187 -9.27 5.39 20.48
CA ALA A 187 -9.56 4.01 20.09
C ALA A 187 -10.63 3.37 21.00
N ARG A 188 -10.62 3.68 22.30
CA ARG A 188 -11.57 3.15 23.28
C ARG A 188 -13.00 3.66 23.08
N THR A 189 -13.22 4.76 22.38
CA THR A 189 -14.56 5.28 22.06
C THR A 189 -14.94 4.98 20.61
N LEU A 190 -14.00 5.19 19.69
CA LEU A 190 -14.21 5.02 18.26
C LEU A 190 -14.47 3.56 17.88
N LEU A 191 -13.63 2.62 18.31
CA LEU A 191 -13.71 1.23 17.82
C LEU A 191 -15.02 0.53 18.19
N PRO A 192 -15.57 0.67 19.42
CA PRO A 192 -16.93 0.18 19.70
C PRO A 192 -17.99 0.80 18.78
N ALA A 193 -17.92 2.11 18.52
CA ALA A 193 -18.85 2.78 17.61
C ALA A 193 -18.74 2.27 16.16
N LEU A 194 -17.54 1.89 15.71
CA LEU A 194 -17.35 1.29 14.39
C LEU A 194 -17.90 -0.13 14.31
N VAL A 195 -17.72 -0.93 15.36
CA VAL A 195 -18.30 -2.29 15.43
C VAL A 195 -19.83 -2.20 15.40
N ASP A 196 -20.42 -1.31 16.20
CA ASP A 196 -21.88 -1.08 16.19
C ASP A 196 -22.37 -0.59 14.82
N ALA A 197 -21.60 0.29 14.17
CA ALA A 197 -21.92 0.82 12.84
C ALA A 197 -21.83 -0.23 11.71
N ALA A 198 -20.89 -1.17 11.83
CA ALA A 198 -20.70 -2.25 10.85
C ALA A 198 -21.79 -3.34 10.97
N GLY A 199 -22.40 -3.48 12.15
CA GLY A 199 -23.43 -4.49 12.41
C GLY A 199 -22.87 -5.90 12.27
N ASP A 200 -23.45 -6.70 11.39
CA ASP A 200 -23.00 -8.08 11.13
C ASP A 200 -21.79 -8.16 10.18
N VAL A 201 -21.39 -7.05 9.56
CA VAL A 201 -20.25 -7.02 8.64
C VAL A 201 -18.94 -7.05 9.46
N PRO A 202 -18.03 -8.02 9.22
CA PRO A 202 -16.76 -8.08 9.93
C PRO A 202 -15.92 -6.81 9.75
N LEU A 203 -15.31 -6.31 10.84
CA LEU A 203 -14.36 -5.21 10.79
C LEU A 203 -12.92 -5.74 10.78
N GLU A 204 -12.12 -5.21 9.86
CA GLU A 204 -10.66 -5.38 9.79
C GLU A 204 -9.98 -4.11 10.31
N MET A 205 -8.84 -4.27 10.98
CA MET A 205 -8.04 -3.14 11.44
C MET A 205 -6.64 -3.17 10.86
N HIS A 206 -6.28 -2.03 10.28
CA HIS A 206 -4.99 -1.76 9.68
C HIS A 206 -4.43 -0.47 10.27
N CYS A 207 -3.36 -0.56 11.05
CA CYS A 207 -2.74 0.63 11.64
C CYS A 207 -1.24 0.61 11.46
N HIS A 208 -0.70 1.72 10.97
CA HIS A 208 0.73 1.94 10.94
C HIS A 208 1.25 2.21 12.35
N ASN A 209 2.44 1.71 12.64
CA ASN A 209 3.10 1.81 13.93
C ASN A 209 4.00 3.05 14.04
N THR A 210 3.68 4.11 13.28
CA THR A 210 4.49 5.34 13.16
C THR A 210 4.78 5.98 14.51
N THR A 211 3.83 5.94 15.44
CA THR A 211 3.96 6.49 16.80
C THR A 211 4.29 5.43 17.85
N GLY A 212 4.42 4.15 17.48
CA GLY A 212 4.63 3.04 18.40
C GLY A 212 3.38 2.54 19.14
N LEU A 213 2.20 3.13 18.87
CA LEU A 213 0.96 2.84 19.61
C LEU A 213 0.04 1.80 18.95
N ALA A 214 0.30 1.42 17.69
CA ALA A 214 -0.56 0.50 16.95
C ALA A 214 -0.75 -0.88 17.63
N PRO A 215 0.29 -1.53 18.22
CA PRO A 215 0.10 -2.79 18.94
C PRO A 215 -0.89 -2.68 20.10
N LEU A 216 -0.90 -1.55 20.82
CA LEU A 216 -1.86 -1.32 21.91
C LEU A 216 -3.27 -1.08 21.35
N ASN A 217 -3.40 -0.32 20.27
CA ASN A 217 -4.68 -0.10 19.61
C ASN A 217 -5.28 -1.41 19.07
N TYR A 218 -4.46 -2.34 18.58
CA TYR A 218 -4.92 -3.68 18.17
C TYR A 218 -5.51 -4.47 19.33
N LEU A 219 -4.92 -4.39 20.53
CA LEU A 219 -5.50 -5.03 21.72
C LEU A 219 -6.84 -4.39 22.11
N ILE A 220 -6.93 -3.05 22.06
CA ILE A 220 -8.19 -2.32 22.30
C ILE A 220 -9.26 -2.72 21.26
N ALA A 221 -8.87 -2.95 20.01
CA ALA A 221 -9.78 -3.38 18.96
C ALA A 221 -10.34 -4.77 19.21
N ILE A 222 -9.49 -5.71 19.67
CA ILE A 222 -9.94 -7.04 20.07
C ILE A 222 -10.96 -6.94 21.22
N GLU A 223 -10.69 -6.12 22.23
CA GLU A 223 -11.64 -5.83 23.32
C GLU A 223 -12.97 -5.27 22.80
N ALA A 224 -12.93 -4.42 21.76
CA ALA A 224 -14.10 -3.79 21.17
C ALA A 224 -14.92 -4.69 20.23
N GLY A 225 -14.38 -5.83 19.77
CA GLY A 225 -15.10 -6.75 18.87
C GLY A 225 -14.45 -6.97 17.50
N VAL A 226 -13.33 -6.30 17.20
CA VAL A 226 -12.57 -6.50 15.96
C VAL A 226 -11.86 -7.86 16.00
N ARG A 227 -11.89 -8.61 14.90
CA ARG A 227 -11.33 -9.97 14.84
C ARG A 227 -10.32 -10.19 13.71
N ILE A 228 -10.13 -9.23 12.81
CA ILE A 228 -9.20 -9.33 11.68
C ILE A 228 -8.17 -8.20 11.81
N LEU A 229 -6.89 -8.53 11.95
CA LEU A 229 -5.81 -7.55 12.11
C LEU A 229 -4.77 -7.66 10.99
N HIS A 230 -4.30 -6.53 10.47
CA HIS A 230 -3.25 -6.50 9.45
C HIS A 230 -1.88 -6.43 10.11
N THR A 231 -0.94 -7.25 9.65
CA THR A 231 0.43 -7.29 10.17
C THR A 231 1.44 -7.54 9.06
N ALA A 232 2.70 -7.17 9.31
CA ALA A 232 3.82 -7.50 8.45
C ALA A 232 4.84 -8.40 9.19
N SER A 233 5.67 -9.11 8.45
CA SER A 233 6.83 -9.83 9.00
C SER A 233 7.83 -8.86 9.60
N ARG A 234 8.41 -9.18 10.77
CA ARG A 234 9.24 -8.26 11.57
C ARG A 234 10.29 -7.43 10.78
N PRO A 235 11.06 -7.98 9.83
CA PRO A 235 12.04 -7.19 9.06
C PRO A 235 11.43 -6.03 8.25
N LEU A 236 10.15 -6.15 7.90
CA LEU A 236 9.38 -5.16 7.15
C LEU A 236 8.22 -4.56 7.98
N ALA A 237 8.25 -4.70 9.30
CA ALA A 237 7.24 -4.20 10.21
C ALA A 237 7.77 -3.05 11.09
N ASN A 238 6.91 -2.44 11.89
CA ASN A 238 7.21 -1.33 12.78
C ASN A 238 7.65 -0.05 12.04
N GLY A 239 7.90 1.00 12.81
CA GLY A 239 8.32 2.28 12.27
C GLY A 239 7.20 2.85 11.38
N PRO A 240 7.50 3.18 10.11
CA PRO A 240 6.48 3.63 9.17
C PRO A 240 5.52 2.52 8.72
N SER A 241 5.72 1.26 9.12
CA SER A 241 4.90 0.10 8.73
C SER A 241 4.02 -0.41 9.87
N LEU A 242 3.33 -1.53 9.69
CA LEU A 242 2.39 -2.15 10.62
C LEU A 242 3.08 -2.85 11.81
N PRO A 243 2.37 -3.18 12.90
CA PRO A 243 2.86 -4.10 13.91
C PRO A 243 3.38 -5.42 13.32
N SER A 244 4.48 -5.93 13.87
CA SER A 244 5.02 -7.23 13.44
C SER A 244 4.08 -8.36 13.85
N ILE A 245 3.84 -9.33 12.95
CA ILE A 245 3.03 -10.51 13.27
C ILE A 245 3.60 -11.24 14.49
N GLU A 246 4.92 -11.42 14.55
CA GLU A 246 5.53 -12.16 15.65
C GLU A 246 5.35 -11.47 17.00
N GLY A 247 5.36 -10.13 17.04
CA GLY A 247 5.06 -9.35 18.24
C GLY A 247 3.58 -9.46 18.63
N MET A 248 2.67 -9.43 17.65
CA MET A 248 1.25 -9.58 17.91
C MET A 248 0.89 -10.98 18.41
N LEU A 249 1.50 -12.04 17.87
CA LEU A 249 1.27 -13.40 18.37
C LEU A 249 1.76 -13.58 19.82
N ASP A 250 2.87 -12.94 20.19
CA ASP A 250 3.33 -12.93 21.59
C ASP A 250 2.36 -12.16 22.50
N ASN A 251 1.85 -11.02 22.03
CA ASN A 251 0.80 -10.28 22.75
C ASN A 251 -0.45 -11.15 22.95
N LEU A 252 -0.99 -11.78 21.90
CA LEU A 252 -2.18 -12.62 21.98
C LEU A 252 -2.02 -13.78 22.96
N LYS A 253 -0.83 -14.41 22.97
CA LYS A 253 -0.50 -15.48 23.92
C LYS A 253 -0.62 -15.02 25.37
N HIS A 254 -0.15 -13.80 25.68
CA HIS A 254 -0.16 -13.26 27.04
C HIS A 254 -1.48 -12.60 27.43
N THR A 255 -2.30 -12.19 26.47
CA THR A 255 -3.67 -11.67 26.70
C THR A 255 -4.75 -12.76 26.65
N GLY A 256 -4.39 -13.98 26.25
CA GLY A 256 -5.28 -15.15 26.31
C GLY A 256 -6.20 -15.31 25.10
N HIS A 257 -5.86 -14.71 23.97
CA HIS A 257 -6.54 -14.87 22.68
C HIS A 257 -5.93 -16.00 21.85
N SER A 258 -6.72 -16.55 20.92
CA SER A 258 -6.29 -17.64 20.03
C SER A 258 -6.12 -17.16 18.58
N HIS A 259 -5.34 -17.90 17.79
CA HIS A 259 -5.14 -17.68 16.36
C HIS A 259 -4.90 -19.02 15.65
N GLN A 260 -4.99 -19.04 14.32
CA GLN A 260 -4.81 -20.23 13.46
C GLN A 260 -3.41 -20.37 12.84
N LEU A 261 -2.60 -19.31 12.89
CA LEU A 261 -1.32 -19.27 12.16
C LEU A 261 -0.27 -20.28 12.64
N ARG A 262 0.48 -20.83 11.69
CA ARG A 262 1.66 -21.64 11.93
C ARG A 262 2.88 -20.73 12.07
N THR A 263 3.59 -20.82 13.19
CA THR A 263 4.69 -19.89 13.50
C THR A 263 6.03 -20.30 12.89
N ALA A 264 6.24 -21.58 12.56
CA ALA A 264 7.52 -22.07 12.05
C ALA A 264 7.98 -21.39 10.73
N PRO A 265 7.10 -21.13 9.73
CA PRO A 265 7.50 -20.40 8.52
C PRO A 265 7.88 -18.93 8.78
N LEU A 266 7.33 -18.28 9.81
CA LEU A 266 7.59 -16.85 10.10
C LEU A 266 9.09 -16.57 10.29
N THR A 267 9.82 -17.49 10.93
CA THR A 267 11.27 -17.37 11.08
C THR A 267 11.99 -17.36 9.74
N ARG A 268 11.61 -18.25 8.80
CA ARG A 268 12.24 -18.30 7.47
C ARG A 268 11.93 -17.07 6.62
N ILE A 269 10.70 -16.57 6.71
CA ILE A 269 10.30 -15.30 6.07
C ILE A 269 11.19 -14.17 6.61
N ALA A 270 11.34 -14.08 7.92
CA ALA A 270 12.15 -13.04 8.55
C ALA A 270 13.63 -13.15 8.13
N GLU A 271 14.22 -14.34 8.18
CA GLU A 271 15.61 -14.58 7.74
C GLU A 271 15.83 -14.21 6.27
N THR A 272 14.88 -14.59 5.39
CA THR A 272 14.95 -14.29 3.95
C THR A 272 14.87 -12.79 3.70
N LEU A 273 13.96 -12.08 4.37
CA LEU A 273 13.85 -10.63 4.27
C LEU A 273 15.09 -9.92 4.80
N THR A 274 15.65 -10.35 5.94
CA THR A 274 16.89 -9.80 6.46
C THR A 274 18.06 -10.01 5.51
N TYR A 275 18.12 -11.18 4.86
CA TYR A 275 19.12 -11.45 3.84
C TYR A 275 18.98 -10.53 2.62
N ILE A 276 17.77 -10.40 2.07
CA ILE A 276 17.48 -9.50 0.94
C ILE A 276 17.83 -8.06 1.32
N ALA A 277 17.47 -7.62 2.53
CA ALA A 277 17.78 -6.28 3.01
C ALA A 277 19.29 -6.03 3.03
N GLY A 278 20.09 -6.98 3.54
CA GLY A 278 21.54 -6.88 3.55
C GLY A 278 22.18 -6.90 2.16
N MET A 279 21.63 -7.69 1.23
CA MET A 279 22.11 -7.73 -0.16
C MET A 279 21.87 -6.42 -0.91
N GLU A 280 20.73 -5.78 -0.66
CA GLU A 280 20.28 -4.59 -1.38
C GLU A 280 20.50 -3.28 -0.63
N ASP A 281 21.20 -3.32 0.51
CA ASP A 281 21.41 -2.17 1.40
C ASP A 281 20.10 -1.46 1.77
N ARG A 282 19.09 -2.25 2.15
CA ARG A 282 17.77 -1.77 2.56
C ARG A 282 17.67 -1.68 4.07
N PRO A 283 16.92 -0.69 4.60
CA PRO A 283 16.66 -0.62 6.03
C PRO A 283 15.75 -1.76 6.47
N LEU A 284 15.95 -2.19 7.71
CA LEU A 284 15.02 -3.05 8.43
C LEU A 284 14.05 -2.20 9.25
N GLY A 285 12.87 -2.75 9.48
CA GLY A 285 11.88 -2.21 10.38
C GLY A 285 12.38 -2.09 11.82
N VAL A 286 12.21 -0.91 12.42
CA VAL A 286 12.56 -0.63 13.81
C VAL A 286 11.38 0.02 14.54
N PRO A 287 11.18 -0.24 15.83
CA PRO A 287 10.18 0.49 16.62
C PRO A 287 10.41 2.00 16.57
N SER A 288 9.33 2.76 16.45
CA SER A 288 9.38 4.22 16.51
C SER A 288 9.58 4.73 17.92
N GLU A 289 10.37 5.79 18.06
CA GLU A 289 10.28 6.68 19.22
C GLU A 289 9.01 7.53 19.11
N TYR A 290 8.22 7.60 20.18
CA TYR A 290 6.96 8.35 20.18
C TYR A 290 7.22 9.85 19.96
N ARG A 291 6.55 10.45 18.97
CA ARG A 291 6.59 11.89 18.68
C ARG A 291 5.18 12.47 18.60
N GLU A 292 4.91 13.45 19.45
CA GLU A 292 3.63 14.18 19.49
C GLU A 292 3.37 14.99 18.21
N PHE A 293 4.43 15.45 17.54
CA PHE A 293 4.31 16.26 16.34
C PHE A 293 3.66 15.52 15.15
N THR A 294 3.76 14.19 15.12
CA THR A 294 3.11 13.35 14.09
C THR A 294 1.60 13.56 14.01
N TYR A 295 0.94 13.84 15.14
CA TYR A 295 -0.50 14.11 15.18
C TYR A 295 -0.89 15.44 14.52
N LYS A 296 0.07 16.35 14.29
CA LYS A 296 -0.16 17.62 13.59
C LYS A 296 -0.05 17.44 12.08
N HIS A 297 1.11 16.99 11.59
CA HIS A 297 1.34 16.87 10.14
C HIS A 297 0.69 15.63 9.52
N GLN A 298 0.58 14.53 10.26
CA GLN A 298 -0.02 13.25 9.85
C GLN A 298 0.53 12.63 8.56
N LEU A 299 1.59 13.18 7.97
CA LEU A 299 2.31 12.54 6.86
C LEU A 299 2.75 11.12 7.24
N PRO A 300 2.39 10.09 6.45
CA PRO A 300 2.87 8.73 6.64
C PRO A 300 4.39 8.66 6.61
N GLY A 301 5.01 7.73 7.33
CA GLY A 301 6.47 7.73 7.46
C GLY A 301 7.23 7.55 6.13
N GLY A 302 6.64 6.87 5.13
CA GLY A 302 7.20 6.78 3.78
C GLY A 302 7.36 8.15 3.08
N MET A 303 6.54 9.15 3.44
CA MET A 303 6.63 10.50 2.88
C MET A 303 7.87 11.26 3.32
N THR A 304 8.42 11.00 4.51
CA THR A 304 9.59 11.73 5.02
C THR A 304 10.80 11.57 4.09
N GLY A 305 11.04 10.36 3.59
CA GLY A 305 12.11 10.09 2.61
C GLY A 305 11.88 10.84 1.29
N THR A 306 10.63 10.90 0.82
CA THR A 306 10.26 11.65 -0.39
C THR A 306 10.52 13.14 -0.24
N LEU A 307 10.12 13.74 0.89
CA LEU A 307 10.31 15.17 1.15
C LEU A 307 11.80 15.53 1.26
N LEU A 308 12.60 14.68 1.92
CA LEU A 308 14.06 14.85 1.97
C LEU A 308 14.69 14.81 0.58
N ALA A 309 14.28 13.85 -0.25
CA ALA A 309 14.75 13.76 -1.63
C ALA A 309 14.40 15.02 -2.43
N GLN A 310 13.20 15.56 -2.27
CA GLN A 310 12.77 16.81 -2.91
C GLN A 310 13.57 18.01 -2.42
N LEU A 311 13.72 18.18 -1.10
CA LEU A 311 14.51 19.27 -0.50
C LEU A 311 15.98 19.22 -0.94
N SER A 312 16.55 18.03 -1.11
CA SER A 312 17.93 17.87 -1.55
C SER A 312 18.20 18.47 -2.93
N GLN A 313 17.19 18.49 -3.82
CA GLN A 313 17.30 19.11 -5.14
C GLN A 313 17.49 20.63 -5.07
N TYR A 314 17.07 21.25 -3.97
CA TYR A 314 17.25 22.68 -3.69
C TYR A 314 18.42 22.96 -2.74
N GLY A 315 19.15 21.93 -2.30
CA GLY A 315 20.18 22.07 -1.27
C GLY A 315 19.63 22.49 0.10
N MET A 316 18.38 22.16 0.41
CA MET A 316 17.64 22.57 1.61
C MET A 316 17.24 21.40 2.52
N SER A 317 18.00 20.30 2.50
CA SER A 317 17.68 19.08 3.27
C SER A 317 17.58 19.31 4.78
N ASP A 318 18.23 20.35 5.29
CA ASP A 318 18.21 20.78 6.70
C ASP A 318 16.88 21.44 7.11
N ARG A 319 16.01 21.81 6.16
CA ARG A 319 14.71 22.45 6.40
C ARG A 319 13.55 21.46 6.49
N LEU A 320 13.81 20.18 6.71
CA LEU A 320 12.75 19.16 6.81
C LEU A 320 11.72 19.48 7.89
N GLU A 321 12.15 19.89 9.10
CA GLU A 321 11.20 20.19 10.19
C GLU A 321 10.30 21.39 9.83
N GLU A 322 10.83 22.41 9.13
CA GLU A 322 10.02 23.52 8.62
C GLU A 322 8.97 23.06 7.59
N VAL A 323 9.34 22.11 6.71
CA VAL A 323 8.38 21.49 5.77
C VAL A 323 7.31 20.69 6.51
N LEU A 324 7.63 19.99 7.59
CA LEU A 324 6.65 19.25 8.38
C LEU A 324 5.68 20.21 9.11
N GLU A 325 6.18 21.34 9.60
CA GLU A 325 5.36 22.40 10.19
C GLU A 325 4.41 22.99 9.14
N GLU A 326 4.93 23.36 7.97
CA GLU A 326 4.13 23.90 6.87
C GLU A 326 3.10 22.86 6.36
N ALA A 327 3.45 21.58 6.31
CA ALA A 327 2.52 20.52 5.94
C ALA A 327 1.31 20.43 6.89
N ALA A 328 1.52 20.65 8.20
CA ALA A 328 0.42 20.71 9.16
C ALA A 328 -0.50 21.92 8.91
N VAL A 329 0.06 23.06 8.52
CA VAL A 329 -0.70 24.27 8.15
C VAL A 329 -1.48 24.04 6.85
N VAL A 330 -0.82 23.60 5.78
CA VAL A 330 -1.45 23.31 4.49
C VAL A 330 -2.58 22.30 4.67
N ARG A 331 -2.38 21.21 5.42
CA ARG A 331 -3.44 20.22 5.67
C ARG A 331 -4.68 20.84 6.32
N THR A 332 -4.49 21.78 7.23
CA THR A 332 -5.58 22.50 7.90
C THR A 332 -6.34 23.38 6.90
N GLU A 333 -5.62 24.13 6.08
CA GLU A 333 -6.19 25.06 5.10
C GLU A 333 -6.91 24.37 3.95
N VAL A 334 -6.53 23.15 3.60
CA VAL A 334 -7.16 22.40 2.50
C VAL A 334 -8.26 21.45 3.00
N GLY A 335 -8.81 21.70 4.19
CA GLY A 335 -10.00 21.01 4.66
C GLY A 335 -9.77 19.66 5.36
N TYR A 336 -8.58 19.47 5.95
CA TYR A 336 -8.21 18.27 6.72
C TYR A 336 -8.35 16.91 6.00
N PRO A 337 -7.93 16.74 4.74
CA PRO A 337 -8.05 15.43 4.09
C PRO A 337 -7.28 14.35 4.90
N PRO A 338 -7.71 13.07 4.85
CA PRO A 338 -6.92 11.97 5.35
C PRO A 338 -5.54 11.97 4.70
N SER A 339 -4.51 11.74 5.50
CA SER A 339 -3.13 11.82 5.04
C SER A 339 -2.69 10.48 4.45
N ALA A 340 -3.34 10.11 3.34
CA ALA A 340 -3.05 8.94 2.53
C ALA A 340 -2.86 9.37 1.07
N THR A 341 -2.37 8.47 0.22
CA THR A 341 -2.14 8.79 -1.20
C THR A 341 -3.49 9.02 -1.89
N PRO A 342 -3.72 10.18 -2.53
CA PRO A 342 -2.75 11.15 -3.06
C PRO A 342 -2.51 12.38 -2.15
N PHE A 343 -3.36 12.59 -1.14
CA PHE A 343 -3.40 13.80 -0.32
C PHE A 343 -2.12 13.99 0.51
N SER A 344 -1.50 12.91 1.00
CA SER A 344 -0.21 13.00 1.70
C SER A 344 0.90 13.59 0.81
N GLN A 345 0.97 13.18 -0.46
CA GLN A 345 1.92 13.73 -1.43
C GLN A 345 1.56 15.16 -1.78
N LEU A 346 0.27 15.42 -1.99
CA LEU A 346 -0.23 16.74 -2.33
C LEU A 346 0.14 17.80 -1.28
N ILE A 347 -0.16 17.50 -0.01
CA ILE A 347 0.17 18.35 1.14
C ILE A 347 1.69 18.51 1.25
N GLY A 348 2.43 17.40 1.19
CA GLY A 348 3.89 17.41 1.31
C GLY A 348 4.58 18.24 0.23
N ILE A 349 4.18 18.07 -1.04
CA ILE A 349 4.74 18.83 -2.17
C ILE A 349 4.41 20.31 -2.03
N GLN A 350 3.16 20.66 -1.71
CA GLN A 350 2.79 22.06 -1.52
C GLN A 350 3.59 22.70 -0.37
N ALA A 351 3.83 21.97 0.72
CA ALA A 351 4.65 22.44 1.83
C ALA A 351 6.11 22.66 1.42
N VAL A 352 6.72 21.73 0.68
CA VAL A 352 8.07 21.91 0.12
C VAL A 352 8.12 23.16 -0.76
N LEU A 353 7.15 23.34 -1.65
CA LEU A 353 7.10 24.50 -2.54
C LEU A 353 7.00 25.80 -1.74
N ASN A 354 6.13 25.88 -0.73
CA ASN A 354 5.97 27.05 0.13
C ASN A 354 7.28 27.42 0.84
N VAL A 355 7.99 26.42 1.39
CA VAL A 355 9.27 26.60 2.10
C VAL A 355 10.39 27.02 1.16
N VAL A 356 10.47 26.40 -0.03
CA VAL A 356 11.51 26.69 -1.04
C VAL A 356 11.31 28.07 -1.68
N THR A 357 10.07 28.47 -1.95
CA THR A 357 9.77 29.80 -2.54
C THR A 357 9.81 30.91 -1.49
N GLY A 358 9.65 30.57 -0.21
CA GLY A 358 9.49 31.53 0.89
C GLY A 358 8.14 32.27 0.84
N GLU A 359 7.20 31.81 0.03
CA GLU A 359 5.89 32.44 -0.19
C GLU A 359 4.84 31.36 -0.45
N ARG A 360 3.83 31.31 0.42
CA ARG A 360 2.81 30.26 0.42
C ARG A 360 1.94 30.35 -0.83
N TYR A 361 1.71 29.21 -1.48
CA TYR A 361 0.91 29.07 -2.70
C TYR A 361 1.40 29.91 -3.90
N LYS A 362 2.66 30.37 -3.89
CA LYS A 362 3.28 31.02 -5.06
C LYS A 362 3.35 30.10 -6.28
N ILE A 363 3.68 28.83 -6.02
CA ILE A 363 3.67 27.75 -7.00
C ILE A 363 2.69 26.71 -6.45
N VAL A 364 1.72 26.32 -7.28
CA VAL A 364 0.66 25.39 -6.91
C VAL A 364 0.66 24.23 -7.92
N PRO A 365 0.81 22.98 -7.49
CA PRO A 365 0.70 21.81 -8.35
C PRO A 365 -0.70 21.66 -8.94
N ASP A 366 -0.79 21.09 -10.15
CA ASP A 366 -2.05 20.84 -10.84
C ASP A 366 -3.03 20.01 -9.99
N GLU A 367 -2.52 19.02 -9.24
CA GLU A 367 -3.34 18.19 -8.35
C GLU A 367 -3.98 19.00 -7.21
N MET A 368 -3.34 20.08 -6.74
CA MET A 368 -3.88 20.92 -5.66
C MET A 368 -5.00 21.80 -6.20
N ILE A 369 -4.82 22.29 -7.43
CA ILE A 369 -5.86 23.01 -8.17
C ILE A 369 -7.06 22.09 -8.40
N LEU A 370 -6.84 20.86 -8.88
CA LEU A 370 -7.91 19.88 -9.08
C LEU A 370 -8.65 19.55 -7.78
N TYR A 371 -7.93 19.45 -6.66
CA TYR A 371 -8.55 19.26 -5.35
C TYR A 371 -9.40 20.47 -4.94
N ALA A 372 -8.86 21.68 -5.07
CA ALA A 372 -9.56 22.93 -4.75
C ALA A 372 -10.82 23.15 -5.61
N LEU A 373 -10.81 22.66 -6.86
CA LEU A 373 -11.95 22.67 -7.77
C LEU A 373 -12.96 21.53 -7.49
N GLY A 374 -12.71 20.68 -6.49
CA GLY A 374 -13.59 19.57 -6.13
C GLY A 374 -13.49 18.35 -7.05
N HIS A 375 -12.54 18.33 -8.00
CA HIS A 375 -12.39 17.19 -8.89
C HIS A 375 -11.97 15.94 -8.13
N LEU A 376 -11.22 16.03 -7.02
CA LEU A 376 -10.81 14.84 -6.24
C LEU A 376 -11.86 14.38 -5.21
N GLY A 377 -12.95 15.11 -5.03
CA GLY A 377 -13.98 14.83 -4.04
C GLY A 377 -14.26 16.04 -3.14
N THR A 378 -15.17 15.85 -2.17
CA THR A 378 -15.55 16.92 -1.23
C THR A 378 -14.69 16.87 0.03
N PRO A 379 -13.97 17.95 0.39
CA PRO A 379 -13.22 18.05 1.63
C PRO A 379 -14.09 17.84 2.88
N ALA A 380 -13.52 17.31 3.96
CA ALA A 380 -14.23 17.14 5.23
C ALA A 380 -14.57 18.49 5.92
N ALA A 381 -13.77 19.52 5.63
CA ALA A 381 -14.03 20.91 6.03
C ALA A 381 -13.81 21.85 4.84
N PRO A 382 -14.43 23.04 4.81
CA PRO A 382 -14.14 24.03 3.78
C PRO A 382 -12.65 24.38 3.71
N PHE A 383 -12.18 24.74 2.53
CA PHE A 383 -10.86 25.35 2.39
C PHE A 383 -10.82 26.68 3.15
N ASP A 384 -9.64 27.03 3.66
CA ASP A 384 -9.33 28.40 4.03
C ASP A 384 -9.49 29.31 2.80
N GLN A 385 -10.15 30.45 2.98
CA GLN A 385 -10.53 31.29 1.85
C GLN A 385 -9.32 31.94 1.18
N ASP A 386 -8.31 32.36 1.94
CA ASP A 386 -7.11 33.01 1.39
C ASP A 386 -6.26 31.99 0.62
N ALA A 387 -6.17 30.75 1.13
CA ALA A 387 -5.52 29.65 0.43
C ALA A 387 -6.26 29.30 -0.87
N LEU A 388 -7.60 29.17 -0.82
CA LEU A 388 -8.43 28.87 -2.00
C LEU A 388 -8.29 29.95 -3.09
N ASP A 389 -8.37 31.22 -2.70
CA ASP A 389 -8.23 32.35 -3.61
C ASP A 389 -6.83 32.38 -4.24
N SER A 390 -5.78 32.09 -3.47
CA SER A 390 -4.40 32.01 -3.97
C SER A 390 -4.22 30.87 -4.98
N ILE A 391 -4.79 29.69 -4.69
CA ILE A 391 -4.76 28.51 -5.57
C ILE A 391 -5.46 28.80 -6.90
N LEU A 392 -6.70 29.30 -6.86
CA LEU A 392 -7.55 29.48 -8.04
C LEU A 392 -7.19 30.72 -8.87
N SER A 393 -6.60 31.75 -8.25
CA SER A 393 -6.16 32.95 -8.98
C SER A 393 -4.84 32.77 -9.74
N SER A 394 -4.11 31.68 -9.47
CA SER A 394 -2.89 31.32 -10.20
C SER A 394 -3.17 31.17 -11.71
N PRO A 395 -2.19 31.48 -12.59
CA PRO A 395 -2.38 31.32 -14.04
C PRO A 395 -2.83 29.90 -14.41
N ARG A 396 -2.23 28.90 -13.75
CA ARG A 396 -2.56 27.50 -13.93
C ARG A 396 -3.95 27.17 -13.40
N GLY A 397 -4.34 27.72 -12.25
CA GLY A 397 -5.69 27.59 -11.69
C GLY A 397 -6.79 27.98 -12.68
N LYS A 398 -6.57 29.09 -13.40
CA LYS A 398 -7.52 29.58 -14.43
C LYS A 398 -7.67 28.62 -15.62
N ASP A 399 -6.61 27.89 -15.99
CA ASP A 399 -6.67 26.90 -17.07
C ASP A 399 -7.58 25.70 -16.70
N PHE A 400 -7.69 25.37 -15.41
CA PHE A 400 -8.43 24.20 -14.93
C PHE A 400 -9.89 24.46 -14.57
N ILE A 401 -10.36 25.71 -14.49
CA ILE A 401 -11.75 26.03 -14.10
C ILE A 401 -12.79 25.31 -14.97
N SER A 402 -12.48 25.14 -16.26
CA SER A 402 -13.34 24.44 -17.24
C SER A 402 -12.81 23.05 -17.61
N TRP A 403 -11.84 22.53 -16.87
CA TRP A 403 -11.30 21.20 -17.16
C TRP A 403 -12.28 20.14 -16.71
N GLU A 404 -12.55 19.17 -17.59
CA GLU A 404 -13.29 17.98 -17.25
C GLU A 404 -12.40 16.76 -17.50
N GLN A 405 -12.57 15.75 -16.66
CA GLN A 405 -11.82 14.52 -16.81
C GLN A 405 -12.28 13.78 -18.09
N PRO A 406 -11.37 13.44 -19.01
CA PRO A 406 -11.70 12.59 -20.14
C PRO A 406 -12.19 11.20 -19.68
N GLN A 407 -13.25 10.72 -20.31
CA GLN A 407 -13.83 9.39 -20.05
C GLN A 407 -13.91 8.56 -21.35
N PRO A 408 -12.77 8.26 -22.01
CA PRO A 408 -12.77 7.40 -23.19
C PRO A 408 -13.33 6.01 -22.87
N SER A 409 -14.10 5.48 -23.80
CA SER A 409 -14.53 4.09 -23.82
C SER A 409 -13.34 3.15 -24.06
N LEU A 410 -13.50 1.87 -23.71
CA LEU A 410 -12.48 0.86 -23.98
C LEU A 410 -12.13 0.76 -25.47
N LYS A 411 -13.10 1.03 -26.36
CA LYS A 411 -12.88 1.05 -27.80
C LYS A 411 -11.95 2.20 -28.22
N GLU A 412 -12.12 3.37 -27.63
CA GLU A 412 -11.26 4.54 -27.89
C GLU A 412 -9.85 4.30 -27.35
N LEU A 413 -9.71 3.74 -26.14
CA LEU A 413 -8.40 3.35 -25.60
C LEU A 413 -7.68 2.35 -26.51
N ARG A 414 -8.38 1.33 -27.01
CA ARG A 414 -7.80 0.39 -27.98
C ARG A 414 -7.41 1.05 -29.29
N HIS A 415 -8.18 2.03 -29.77
CA HIS A 415 -7.81 2.77 -30.96
C HIS A 415 -6.54 3.62 -30.75
N GLU A 416 -6.40 4.22 -29.57
CA GLU A 416 -5.25 5.06 -29.20
C GLU A 416 -3.97 4.25 -29.00
N TYR A 417 -4.02 3.15 -28.23
CA TYR A 417 -2.82 2.40 -27.85
C TYR A 417 -2.53 1.19 -28.74
N GLY A 418 -3.54 0.58 -29.36
CA GLY A 418 -3.40 -0.55 -30.28
C GLY A 418 -4.58 -1.53 -30.24
N GLU A 419 -5.23 -1.76 -31.39
CA GLU A 419 -6.48 -2.52 -31.45
C GLU A 419 -6.35 -4.00 -31.08
N ASN A 420 -5.18 -4.59 -31.32
CA ASN A 420 -4.89 -6.01 -31.11
C ASN A 420 -4.08 -6.30 -29.83
N LEU A 421 -3.88 -5.30 -28.97
CA LEU A 421 -3.19 -5.50 -27.70
C LEU A 421 -4.02 -6.39 -26.76
N SER A 422 -3.33 -7.21 -25.98
CA SER A 422 -3.96 -7.89 -24.85
C SER A 422 -4.41 -6.86 -23.80
N ASP A 423 -5.32 -7.26 -22.91
CA ASP A 423 -5.83 -6.37 -21.85
C ASP A 423 -4.70 -5.96 -20.92
N GLU A 424 -3.80 -6.91 -20.61
CA GLU A 424 -2.61 -6.73 -19.79
C GLU A 424 -1.68 -5.64 -20.35
N GLU A 425 -1.36 -5.71 -21.64
CA GLU A 425 -0.48 -4.73 -22.29
C GLU A 425 -1.18 -3.38 -22.48
N LEU A 426 -2.47 -3.38 -22.84
CA LEU A 426 -3.27 -2.15 -22.97
C LEU A 426 -3.27 -1.35 -21.67
N ILE A 427 -3.51 -2.04 -20.54
CA ILE A 427 -3.47 -1.42 -19.21
C ILE A 427 -2.12 -0.77 -18.96
N LEU A 428 -1.02 -1.52 -19.13
CA LEU A 428 0.32 -1.01 -18.84
C LEU A 428 0.66 0.21 -19.70
N ARG A 429 0.32 0.17 -21.01
CA ARG A 429 0.53 1.29 -21.92
C ARG A 429 -0.33 2.52 -21.60
N ALA A 430 -1.53 2.31 -21.07
CA ALA A 430 -2.44 3.40 -20.70
C ALA A 430 -2.00 4.15 -19.44
N VAL A 431 -1.21 3.52 -18.55
CA VAL A 431 -0.88 4.09 -17.23
C VAL A 431 0.61 4.28 -16.99
N MET A 432 1.49 3.85 -17.92
CA MET A 432 2.95 3.94 -17.77
C MET A 432 3.63 4.38 -19.07
N PRO A 433 4.85 4.94 -19.01
CA PRO A 433 5.60 5.34 -20.19
C PRO A 433 5.89 4.16 -21.13
N LYS A 434 5.78 4.40 -22.43
CA LYS A 434 5.96 3.38 -23.47
C LYS A 434 7.30 2.64 -23.36
N GLU A 435 8.37 3.37 -23.13
CA GLU A 435 9.74 2.82 -23.08
C GLU A 435 9.92 1.86 -21.90
N ASP A 436 9.29 2.17 -20.76
CA ASP A 436 9.34 1.32 -19.58
C ASP A 436 8.57 0.02 -19.80
N VAL A 437 7.38 0.11 -20.42
CA VAL A 437 6.55 -1.05 -20.77
C VAL A 437 7.23 -1.94 -21.79
N ASP A 438 7.78 -1.36 -22.87
CA ASP A 438 8.48 -2.12 -23.92
C ASP A 438 9.68 -2.88 -23.33
N ALA A 439 10.43 -2.27 -22.41
CA ALA A 439 11.55 -2.91 -21.73
C ALA A 439 11.09 -4.05 -20.79
N ALA A 440 10.04 -3.83 -20.00
CA ALA A 440 9.49 -4.82 -19.09
C ALA A 440 8.96 -6.06 -19.82
N LEU A 441 8.11 -5.86 -20.83
CA LEU A 441 7.55 -6.95 -21.62
C LEU A 441 8.62 -7.67 -22.47
N GLY A 442 9.63 -6.94 -22.95
CA GLY A 442 10.75 -7.51 -23.70
C GLY A 442 11.66 -8.41 -22.84
N ASN A 443 11.82 -8.09 -21.55
CA ASN A 443 12.59 -8.91 -20.61
C ASN A 443 11.80 -10.09 -20.05
N GLY A 444 10.47 -9.97 -19.96
CA GLY A 444 9.60 -10.97 -19.34
C GLY A 444 9.61 -10.89 -17.81
N PRO A 445 9.29 -12.00 -17.10
CA PRO A 445 9.19 -12.01 -15.65
C PRO A 445 10.57 -11.85 -14.98
N ALA A 446 10.57 -11.56 -13.68
CA ALA A 446 11.79 -11.48 -12.89
C ALA A 446 12.65 -12.75 -13.05
N ASN A 447 13.97 -12.59 -13.06
CA ASN A 447 14.87 -13.74 -12.93
C ASN A 447 14.70 -14.35 -11.53
N MET A 448 14.06 -15.52 -11.48
CA MET A 448 13.62 -16.18 -10.25
C MET A 448 14.74 -16.82 -9.41
N GLU A 449 16.00 -16.70 -9.82
CA GLU A 449 17.14 -17.17 -9.02
C GLU A 449 17.49 -16.16 -7.91
N ILE A 450 17.29 -16.55 -6.64
CA ILE A 450 17.95 -15.94 -5.49
C ILE A 450 19.02 -16.90 -4.97
N ALA A 451 20.26 -16.42 -4.85
CA ALA A 451 21.31 -17.20 -4.21
C ALA A 451 20.89 -17.53 -2.77
N PRO A 452 21.02 -18.78 -2.31
CA PRO A 452 20.55 -19.16 -0.98
C PRO A 452 21.31 -18.36 0.10
N PRO A 453 20.64 -17.94 1.20
CA PRO A 453 21.27 -17.21 2.28
C PRO A 453 22.51 -17.97 2.81
N PRO A 454 23.62 -17.26 3.12
CA PRO A 454 24.79 -17.85 3.75
C PRO A 454 24.41 -18.62 5.03
N GLY A 455 24.87 -19.86 5.16
CA GLY A 455 24.62 -20.69 6.35
C GLY A 455 23.38 -21.59 6.28
N THR A 456 22.55 -21.48 5.24
CA THR A 456 21.50 -22.50 4.99
C THR A 456 22.12 -23.85 4.62
N ARG A 457 21.42 -24.96 4.88
CA ARG A 457 21.89 -26.29 4.46
C ARG A 457 22.12 -26.36 2.95
N ALA A 458 21.30 -25.69 2.15
CA ALA A 458 21.47 -25.58 0.70
C ALA A 458 22.73 -24.78 0.31
N ALA A 459 22.98 -23.62 0.94
CA ALA A 459 24.21 -22.86 0.74
C ALA A 459 25.45 -23.62 1.23
N ALA A 460 25.36 -24.34 2.34
CA ALA A 460 26.43 -25.18 2.87
C ALA A 460 26.73 -26.34 1.93
N ILE A 461 25.72 -27.01 1.38
CA ILE A 461 25.88 -28.06 0.38
C ILE A 461 26.45 -27.49 -0.92
N ALA A 462 25.94 -26.36 -1.42
CA ALA A 462 26.46 -25.72 -2.63
C ALA A 462 27.91 -25.27 -2.46
N LYS A 463 28.25 -24.66 -1.32
CA LYS A 463 29.62 -24.26 -0.95
C LYS A 463 30.54 -25.48 -0.83
N ASP A 464 30.11 -26.53 -0.13
CA ASP A 464 30.92 -27.74 0.05
C ASP A 464 31.14 -28.48 -1.28
N ILE A 465 30.13 -28.52 -2.16
CA ILE A 465 30.30 -29.06 -3.52
C ILE A 465 31.29 -28.20 -4.31
N ILE A 466 31.23 -26.87 -4.25
CA ILE A 466 32.14 -25.99 -5.02
C ILE A 466 33.57 -26.00 -4.49
N GLU A 467 33.75 -26.02 -3.18
CA GLU A 467 35.07 -26.03 -2.55
C GLU A 467 35.79 -27.38 -2.76
N ARG A 468 35.03 -28.49 -2.85
CA ARG A 468 35.58 -29.83 -3.04
C ARG A 468 35.60 -30.31 -4.49
N SER A 469 34.95 -29.58 -5.40
CA SER A 469 34.87 -29.94 -6.81
C SER A 469 35.93 -29.23 -7.65
N THR A 470 36.43 -29.91 -8.69
CA THR A 470 37.19 -29.29 -9.78
C THR A 470 36.30 -28.67 -10.85
N ALA A 471 34.97 -28.79 -10.71
CA ALA A 471 33.99 -28.26 -11.66
C ALA A 471 33.89 -26.72 -11.58
N ASN A 472 33.64 -26.11 -12.74
CA ASN A 472 33.49 -24.65 -12.85
C ASN A 472 32.12 -24.14 -12.38
N PHE A 473 31.14 -25.04 -12.23
CA PHE A 473 29.82 -24.74 -11.71
C PHE A 473 29.15 -25.99 -11.11
N VAL A 474 28.14 -25.76 -10.28
CA VAL A 474 27.24 -26.78 -9.74
C VAL A 474 25.83 -26.43 -10.18
N GLN A 475 25.12 -27.38 -10.79
CA GLN A 475 23.72 -27.20 -11.18
C GLN A 475 22.85 -28.18 -10.41
N VAL A 476 21.79 -27.67 -9.80
CA VAL A 476 20.74 -28.47 -9.13
C VAL A 476 19.46 -28.29 -9.91
N GLN A 477 18.92 -29.39 -10.44
CA GLN A 477 17.61 -29.45 -11.07
C GLN A 477 16.69 -30.41 -10.33
N GLN A 478 15.59 -29.87 -9.81
CA GLN A 478 14.46 -30.61 -9.25
C GLN A 478 13.15 -29.92 -9.70
N PRO A 479 11.98 -30.60 -9.64
CA PRO A 479 10.71 -29.96 -9.92
C PRO A 479 10.54 -28.70 -9.04
N GLY A 480 10.42 -27.53 -9.67
CA GLY A 480 10.30 -26.24 -8.97
C GLY A 480 11.61 -25.60 -8.50
N LEU A 481 12.78 -26.18 -8.77
CA LEU A 481 14.08 -25.60 -8.45
C LEU A 481 15.10 -25.88 -9.55
N ASN A 482 15.55 -24.82 -10.22
CA ASN A 482 16.70 -24.86 -11.13
C ASN A 482 17.69 -23.81 -10.65
N MET A 483 18.86 -24.24 -10.20
CA MET A 483 19.87 -23.35 -9.61
C MET A 483 21.24 -23.70 -10.18
N THR A 484 21.97 -22.69 -10.66
CA THR A 484 23.35 -22.84 -11.13
C THR A 484 24.30 -21.93 -10.36
N LEU A 485 25.32 -22.50 -9.72
CA LEU A 485 26.29 -21.75 -8.93
C LEU A 485 27.68 -21.89 -9.55
N LYS A 486 28.28 -20.76 -9.97
CA LYS A 486 29.54 -20.69 -10.72
C LYS A 486 30.71 -20.25 -9.83
N ARG A 487 31.91 -20.75 -10.14
CA ARG A 487 33.14 -20.37 -9.43
C ARG A 487 33.45 -18.88 -9.63
N GLY A 488 33.52 -18.11 -8.55
CA GLY A 488 33.83 -16.66 -8.56
C GLY A 488 32.64 -15.73 -8.25
N CYS A 489 31.44 -16.27 -8.00
CA CYS A 489 30.24 -15.51 -7.62
C CYS A 489 29.85 -15.67 -6.13
N LEU A 490 30.78 -16.08 -5.26
CA LEU A 490 30.58 -16.30 -3.82
C LEU A 490 31.13 -15.14 -3.00
#